data_AF-A0A3E4U701-F1
#
_entry.id   AF-A0A3E4U701-F1
#
_cell.length_a   1.000
_cell.length_b   1.000
_cell.length_c   1.000
_cell.angle_alpha   90.00
_cell.angle_beta   90.00
_cell.angle_gamma   90.00
#
_symmetry.space_group_name_H-M   'P 1'
#
loop_
_entity.id
_entity.type
_entity.pdbx_description
1 polymer ?
#
loop_
_entity_poly.entity_id
_entity_poly.type
_entity_poly.pdbx_seq_one_letter_code
_entity_poly.pdbx_strand_id
1 'polypeptide(L)'
;MIDGGLKVEYLDPELWTHLGEILRPLSGHGQVLHVRRLASGLYRAVRCSRGTGTVCVSDSGCPFLDLSQYMEGEELNTERIFRDFYDIMEIRIYTLEGLRKCFAESQKAELYQLDIDQAVSEIYGIFESTAGVAVIRREEEGERWYFERLRRLLGDKDGDHVYLLWITDGGALYFNCILEMRKGKLVGISTSDRYGGERDYDKVLGLMEKEYNRKPEVLCMELSEYRTYERICGF
;
A
#
# COMPACT_ATOMS: atom_id res chain seq x y z
N MET A 1 2.33 10.27 7.39
CA MET A 1 2.22 10.72 8.80
C MET A 1 2.35 9.45 9.60
N ILE A 2 3.44 9.25 10.36
CA ILE A 2 3.59 8.04 11.19
C ILE A 2 2.63 8.22 12.37
N ASP A 3 1.73 7.25 12.59
CA ASP A 3 0.76 7.28 13.68
C ASP A 3 1.46 7.46 15.04
N GLY A 4 0.94 8.34 15.90
CA GLY A 4 1.45 8.52 17.26
C GLY A 4 1.24 7.31 18.18
N GLY A 5 0.35 6.38 17.80
CA GLY A 5 0.13 5.09 18.47
C GLY A 5 0.99 3.95 17.94
N LEU A 6 1.60 4.09 16.75
CA LEU A 6 2.46 3.08 16.16
C LEU A 6 3.83 3.09 16.84
N LYS A 7 4.16 2.02 17.54
CA LYS A 7 5.50 1.85 18.11
C LYS A 7 6.43 1.29 17.04
N VAL A 8 7.49 2.04 16.75
CA VAL A 8 8.56 1.60 15.86
C VAL A 8 9.83 1.51 16.69
N GLU A 9 10.31 0.29 16.92
CA GLU A 9 11.43 0.04 17.82
C GLU A 9 12.49 -0.84 17.14
N TYR A 10 13.77 -0.54 17.39
CA TYR A 10 14.92 -1.38 16.99
C TYR A 10 14.97 -1.74 15.49
N LEU A 11 14.92 -0.72 14.63
CA LEU A 11 15.22 -0.84 13.20
C LEU A 11 16.59 -0.21 12.93
N ASP A 12 17.61 -1.03 12.70
CA ASP A 12 18.90 -0.55 12.16
C ASP A 12 18.65 0.24 10.85
N PRO A 13 19.34 1.36 10.58
CA PRO A 13 19.30 2.06 9.30
C PRO A 13 19.40 1.16 8.04
N GLU A 14 20.18 0.09 8.07
CA GLU A 14 20.26 -0.87 6.97
C GLU A 14 18.95 -1.67 6.84
N LEU A 15 18.33 -2.02 7.97
CA LEU A 15 17.00 -2.65 8.02
C LEU A 15 15.87 -1.69 7.66
N TRP A 16 16.01 -0.37 7.82
CA TRP A 16 15.07 0.60 7.23
C TRP A 16 15.11 0.57 5.71
N THR A 17 16.29 0.37 5.14
CA THR A 17 16.46 0.24 3.69
C THR A 17 15.84 -1.07 3.20
N HIS A 18 16.07 -2.18 3.91
CA HIS A 18 15.44 -3.47 3.59
C HIS A 18 13.94 -3.49 3.85
N LEU A 19 13.45 -2.87 4.94
CA LEU A 19 12.03 -2.64 5.19
C LEU A 19 11.44 -1.79 4.07
N GLY A 20 12.16 -0.77 3.59
CA GLY A 20 11.82 -0.04 2.39
C GLY A 20 11.69 -0.97 1.19
N GLU A 21 12.68 -1.82 0.90
CA GLU A 21 12.65 -2.81 -0.19
C GLU A 21 11.61 -3.92 -0.06
N ILE A 22 11.12 -4.18 1.15
CA ILE A 22 10.08 -5.17 1.46
C ILE A 22 8.71 -4.52 1.38
N LEU A 23 8.53 -3.40 2.04
CA LEU A 23 7.34 -2.59 1.86
C LEU A 23 7.20 -2.09 0.42
N ARG A 24 8.27 -2.05 -0.38
CA ARG A 24 8.28 -1.58 -1.76
C ARG A 24 7.37 -2.45 -2.67
N PRO A 25 7.52 -3.78 -2.75
CA PRO A 25 6.52 -4.68 -3.33
C PRO A 25 5.11 -4.52 -2.77
N LEU A 26 5.00 -4.28 -1.46
CA LEU A 26 3.71 -4.09 -0.82
C LEU A 26 3.09 -2.72 -1.18
N SER A 27 3.90 -1.70 -1.50
CA SER A 27 3.48 -0.31 -1.70
C SER A 27 2.57 -0.05 -2.90
N GLY A 28 2.31 -1.07 -3.72
CA GLY A 28 1.55 -0.95 -4.96
C GLY A 28 2.28 -0.01 -5.90
N HIS A 29 3.20 -0.55 -6.71
CA HIS A 29 3.99 0.22 -7.68
C HIS A 29 3.20 0.64 -8.92
N GLY A 30 2.01 1.17 -8.71
CA GLY A 30 1.15 1.71 -9.74
C GLY A 30 1.08 3.23 -9.71
N GLN A 31 1.15 3.83 -10.90
CA GLN A 31 0.71 5.20 -11.08
C GLN A 31 -0.81 5.27 -11.00
N VAL A 32 -1.31 6.35 -10.41
CA VAL A 32 -2.72 6.69 -10.46
C VAL A 32 -2.90 7.73 -11.56
N LEU A 33 -3.75 7.42 -12.55
CA LEU A 33 -4.18 8.38 -13.55
C LEU A 33 -5.41 9.11 -13.03
N HIS A 34 -5.25 10.40 -12.73
CA HIS A 34 -6.36 11.25 -12.33
C HIS A 34 -6.96 11.92 -13.56
N VAL A 35 -8.24 11.70 -13.78
CA VAL A 35 -8.98 12.17 -14.95
C VAL A 35 -10.15 13.04 -14.50
N ARG A 36 -10.18 14.30 -14.91
CA ARG A 36 -11.33 15.18 -14.68
C ARG A 36 -12.24 15.19 -15.91
N ARG A 37 -13.51 14.80 -15.73
CA ARG A 37 -14.57 14.98 -16.72
C ARG A 37 -15.01 16.45 -16.73
N LEU A 38 -14.97 17.08 -17.90
CA LEU A 38 -15.46 18.43 -18.13
C LEU A 38 -16.92 18.40 -18.59
N ALA A 39 -17.63 19.51 -18.37
CA ALA A 39 -19.03 19.65 -18.79
C ALA A 39 -19.23 19.52 -20.31
N SER A 40 -18.17 19.69 -21.09
CA SER A 40 -18.15 19.55 -22.54
C SER A 40 -17.95 18.10 -23.04
N GLY A 41 -17.90 17.10 -22.14
CA GLY A 41 -17.54 15.73 -22.49
C GLY A 41 -16.04 15.49 -22.68
N LEU A 42 -15.21 16.53 -22.51
CA LEU A 42 -13.75 16.44 -22.62
C LEU A 42 -13.12 15.94 -21.31
N TYR A 43 -11.95 15.31 -21.40
CA TYR A 43 -11.21 14.81 -20.25
C TYR A 43 -9.84 15.50 -20.14
N ARG A 44 -9.45 15.86 -18.92
CA ARG A 44 -8.07 16.28 -18.60
C ARG A 44 -7.46 15.28 -17.65
N ALA A 45 -6.26 14.79 -17.97
CA ALA A 45 -5.62 13.76 -17.18
C ALA A 45 -4.20 14.12 -16.72
N VAL A 46 -3.87 13.71 -15.51
CA VAL A 46 -2.54 13.88 -14.89
C VAL A 46 -2.14 12.55 -14.25
N ARG A 47 -0.89 12.14 -14.44
CA ARG A 47 -0.32 10.97 -13.77
C ARG A 47 0.32 11.35 -12.45
N CYS A 48 0.08 10.56 -11.41
CA CYS A 48 0.74 10.69 -10.12
C CYS A 48 1.60 9.45 -9.86
N SER A 49 2.91 9.65 -9.66
CA SER A 49 3.84 8.61 -9.22
C SER A 49 3.91 8.57 -7.69
N ARG A 50 3.80 7.38 -7.09
CA ARG A 50 3.89 7.19 -5.63
C ARG A 50 5.31 7.09 -5.07
N GLY A 51 6.35 7.12 -5.91
CA GLY A 51 7.75 7.08 -5.49
C GLY A 51 8.41 8.43 -5.66
N THR A 52 9.00 8.94 -4.56
CA THR A 52 9.78 10.19 -4.44
C THR A 52 8.94 11.48 -4.38
N GLY A 53 9.26 12.34 -3.41
CA GLY A 53 8.78 13.73 -3.28
C GLY A 53 9.25 14.65 -4.41
N THR A 54 9.50 14.10 -5.59
CA THR A 54 9.62 14.84 -6.83
C THR A 54 8.23 14.89 -7.43
N VAL A 55 7.50 15.96 -7.09
CA VAL A 55 6.50 16.49 -8.03
C VAL A 55 7.21 16.50 -9.38
N CYS A 56 6.64 15.83 -10.38
CA CYS A 56 7.15 15.86 -11.74
C CYS A 56 7.12 17.31 -12.23
N VAL A 57 8.17 18.08 -11.91
CA VAL A 57 8.46 19.37 -12.50
C VAL A 57 9.42 19.04 -13.63
N SER A 58 8.87 18.90 -14.84
CA SER A 58 9.68 19.26 -16.00
C SER A 58 9.74 20.78 -16.05
N ASP A 59 10.81 21.31 -16.65
CA ASP A 59 11.06 22.74 -16.89
C ASP A 59 10.00 23.42 -17.81
N SER A 60 8.79 22.86 -17.96
CA SER A 60 7.71 23.40 -18.79
C SER A 60 6.26 23.12 -18.30
N GLY A 61 6.03 22.64 -17.08
CA GLY A 61 4.68 22.51 -16.52
C GLY A 61 3.90 21.26 -16.97
N CYS A 62 3.11 20.72 -16.03
CA CYS A 62 2.45 19.40 -16.01
C CYS A 62 2.06 18.79 -17.38
N PRO A 63 2.42 17.51 -17.67
CA PRO A 63 1.98 16.85 -18.88
C PRO A 63 0.51 16.47 -18.74
N PHE A 64 -0.37 17.22 -19.42
CA PHE A 64 -1.71 16.74 -19.68
C PHE A 64 -1.61 15.56 -20.65
N LEU A 65 -2.09 14.38 -20.24
CA LEU A 65 -2.25 13.28 -21.17
C LEU A 65 -3.50 13.56 -22.02
N ASP A 66 -3.34 13.72 -23.34
CA ASP A 66 -4.49 13.79 -24.24
C ASP A 66 -5.16 12.43 -24.31
N LEU A 67 -6.41 12.39 -23.86
CA LEU A 67 -7.22 11.18 -23.81
C LEU A 67 -8.14 11.01 -25.02
N SER A 68 -8.10 11.93 -26.00
CA SER A 68 -8.96 11.92 -27.18
C SER A 68 -8.95 10.58 -27.94
N GLN A 69 -7.78 9.96 -28.08
CA GLN A 69 -7.60 8.66 -28.75
C GLN A 69 -8.17 7.46 -27.99
N TYR A 70 -8.52 7.63 -26.71
CA TYR A 70 -9.12 6.62 -25.84
C TYR A 70 -10.62 6.82 -25.67
N MET A 71 -11.23 7.78 -26.37
CA MET A 71 -12.66 8.03 -26.33
C MET A 71 -13.43 7.06 -27.25
N GLU A 72 -14.48 6.45 -26.72
CA GLU A 72 -15.48 5.67 -27.46
C GLU A 72 -16.84 6.34 -27.28
N GLY A 73 -17.16 7.27 -28.18
CA GLY A 73 -18.30 8.17 -27.99
C GLY A 73 -18.05 9.15 -26.84
N GLU A 74 -18.93 9.13 -25.83
CA GLU A 74 -18.81 9.97 -24.62
C GLU A 74 -18.07 9.28 -23.46
N GLU A 75 -17.68 8.01 -23.63
CA GLU A 75 -17.05 7.21 -22.60
C GLU A 75 -15.55 7.04 -22.85
N LEU A 76 -14.80 6.96 -21.75
CA LEU A 76 -13.37 6.73 -21.79
C LEU A 76 -13.11 5.22 -21.76
N ASN A 77 -12.45 4.69 -22.79
CA ASN A 77 -12.03 3.29 -22.82
C ASN A 77 -10.82 3.09 -21.88
N THR A 78 -11.12 2.74 -20.63
CA THR A 78 -10.15 2.49 -19.56
C THR A 78 -9.32 1.23 -19.80
N GLU A 79 -9.89 0.19 -20.42
CA GLU A 79 -9.18 -1.05 -20.76
C GLU A 79 -8.02 -0.78 -21.73
N ARG A 80 -8.25 0.04 -22.75
CA ARG A 80 -7.22 0.46 -23.70
C ARG A 80 -6.13 1.30 -23.03
N ILE A 81 -6.48 2.15 -22.06
CA ILE A 81 -5.50 2.91 -21.28
C ILE A 81 -4.63 1.96 -20.46
N PHE A 82 -5.20 0.97 -19.79
CA PHE A 82 -4.41 -0.02 -19.05
C PHE A 82 -3.50 -0.84 -19.97
N ARG A 83 -3.96 -1.21 -21.17
CA ARG A 83 -3.14 -1.92 -22.14
C ARG A 83 -1.95 -1.09 -22.63
N ASP A 84 -2.19 0.18 -22.94
CA ASP A 84 -1.17 1.07 -23.51
C ASP A 84 -0.22 1.63 -22.43
N PHE A 85 -0.64 1.66 -21.16
CA PHE A 85 0.14 2.12 -20.02
C PHE A 85 0.18 1.07 -18.90
N TYR A 86 1.15 0.18 -18.99
CA TYR A 86 1.34 -0.92 -18.03
C TYR A 86 1.63 -0.46 -16.60
N ASP A 87 2.16 0.74 -16.43
CA ASP A 87 2.52 1.35 -15.15
C ASP A 87 1.33 1.99 -14.43
N ILE A 88 0.21 2.18 -15.13
CA ILE A 88 -1.03 2.67 -14.53
C ILE A 88 -1.79 1.48 -13.94
N MET A 89 -2.03 1.54 -12.63
CA MET A 89 -2.77 0.50 -11.89
C MET A 89 -4.17 0.96 -11.47
N GLU A 90 -4.39 2.27 -11.44
CA GLU A 90 -5.65 2.86 -11.06
C GLU A 90 -5.95 4.09 -11.92
N ILE A 91 -7.17 4.16 -12.44
CA ILE A 91 -7.71 5.32 -13.14
C ILE A 91 -8.84 5.87 -12.28
N ARG A 92 -8.70 7.12 -11.84
CA ARG A 92 -9.75 7.82 -11.08
C ARG A 92 -10.37 8.90 -11.94
N ILE A 93 -11.66 8.78 -12.23
CA ILE A 93 -12.42 9.73 -13.04
C ILE A 93 -13.33 10.54 -12.13
N TYR A 94 -13.28 11.88 -12.23
CA TYR A 94 -14.03 12.77 -11.35
C TYR A 94 -14.79 13.85 -12.10
N THR A 95 -15.98 14.20 -11.60
CA THR A 95 -16.58 15.52 -11.83
C THR A 95 -15.98 16.53 -10.84
N LEU A 96 -16.08 17.83 -11.14
CA LEU A 96 -15.60 18.86 -10.20
C LEU A 96 -16.35 18.81 -8.86
N GLU A 97 -17.66 18.58 -8.91
CA GLU A 97 -18.51 18.47 -7.72
C GLU A 97 -18.16 17.24 -6.89
N GLY A 98 -18.02 16.07 -7.53
CA GLY A 98 -17.62 14.83 -6.88
C GLY A 98 -16.24 14.95 -6.22
N LEU A 99 -15.27 15.56 -6.91
CA LEU A 99 -13.95 15.79 -6.35
C LEU A 99 -13.97 16.70 -5.12
N ARG A 100 -14.74 17.80 -5.15
CA ARG A 100 -14.89 18.71 -4.00
C ARG A 100 -15.49 17.99 -2.80
N LYS A 101 -16.55 17.20 -3.02
CA LYS A 101 -17.20 16.41 -1.97
C LYS A 101 -16.24 15.38 -1.40
N CYS A 102 -15.54 14.64 -2.27
CA CYS A 102 -14.55 13.64 -1.87
C CYS A 102 -13.45 14.26 -0.99
N PHE A 103 -12.92 15.44 -1.37
CA PHE A 103 -11.90 16.12 -0.57
C PHE A 103 -12.43 16.59 0.78
N ALA A 104 -13.63 17.19 0.80
CA ALA A 104 -14.25 17.65 2.05
C ALA A 104 -14.45 16.48 3.03
N GLU A 105 -14.89 15.32 2.54
CA GLU A 105 -15.06 14.12 3.36
C GLU A 105 -13.72 13.53 3.81
N SER A 106 -12.71 13.47 2.93
CA SER A 106 -11.38 12.94 3.25
C SER A 106 -10.56 13.81 4.21
N GLN A 107 -11.01 15.04 4.47
CA GLN A 107 -10.35 16.00 5.37
C GLN A 107 -11.13 16.24 6.67
N LYS A 108 -12.12 15.40 6.96
CA LYS A 108 -12.87 15.43 8.21
C LYS A 108 -11.97 15.15 9.42
N ALA A 109 -12.19 15.88 10.51
CA ALA A 109 -11.37 15.81 11.73
C ALA A 109 -11.32 14.39 12.31
N GLU A 110 -12.41 13.65 12.16
CA GLU A 110 -12.59 12.27 12.59
C GLU A 110 -11.57 11.34 11.94
N LEU A 111 -11.20 11.56 10.67
CA LEU A 111 -10.20 10.75 9.97
C LEU A 111 -8.78 10.96 10.53
N TYR A 112 -8.46 12.17 11.01
CA TYR A 112 -7.16 12.46 11.62
C TYR A 112 -7.01 11.84 13.01
N GLN A 113 -8.09 11.34 13.61
CA GLN A 113 -8.07 10.61 14.87
C GLN A 113 -7.99 9.09 14.66
N LEU A 114 -8.10 8.63 13.43
CA LEU A 114 -7.94 7.23 13.08
C LEU A 114 -6.46 6.87 12.97
N ASP A 115 -6.19 5.60 13.26
CA ASP A 115 -4.93 4.94 12.92
C ASP A 115 -4.65 5.09 11.41
N ILE A 116 -3.39 5.24 11.02
CA ILE A 116 -3.01 5.52 9.62
C ILE A 116 -3.60 4.49 8.64
N ASP A 117 -3.63 3.22 9.01
CA ASP A 117 -4.11 2.13 8.16
C ASP A 117 -5.64 2.21 8.02
N GLN A 118 -6.33 2.53 9.11
CA GLN A 118 -7.77 2.75 9.11
C GLN A 118 -8.13 4.03 8.35
N ALA A 119 -7.37 5.11 8.54
CA ALA A 119 -7.56 6.38 7.82
C ALA A 119 -7.38 6.19 6.31
N VAL A 120 -6.33 5.46 5.88
CA VAL A 120 -6.11 5.15 4.46
C VAL A 120 -7.27 4.33 3.90
N SER A 121 -7.68 3.26 4.59
CA SER A 121 -8.84 2.45 4.18
C SER A 121 -10.12 3.29 4.02
N GLU A 122 -10.43 4.14 5.00
CA GLU A 122 -11.60 5.03 4.95
C GLU A 122 -11.51 6.04 3.81
N ILE A 123 -10.32 6.62 3.58
CA ILE A 123 -10.08 7.53 2.44
C ILE A 123 -10.36 6.81 1.12
N TYR A 124 -9.86 5.58 0.93
CA TYR A 124 -10.18 4.80 -0.27
C TYR A 124 -11.68 4.51 -0.40
N GLY A 125 -12.36 4.18 0.70
CA GLY A 125 -13.81 3.99 0.72
C GLY A 125 -14.58 5.27 0.35
N ILE A 126 -14.12 6.45 0.77
CA ILE A 126 -14.69 7.75 0.38
C ILE A 126 -14.56 7.95 -1.13
N PHE A 127 -13.39 7.67 -1.71
CA PHE A 127 -13.17 7.79 -3.15
C PHE A 127 -14.10 6.86 -3.96
N GLU A 128 -14.34 5.64 -3.49
CA GLU A 128 -15.19 4.64 -4.16
C GLU A 128 -16.69 4.93 -4.04
N SER A 129 -17.12 5.52 -2.92
CA SER A 129 -18.54 5.77 -2.62
C SER A 129 -19.02 7.17 -3.00
N THR A 130 -18.12 8.10 -3.30
CA THR A 130 -18.50 9.48 -3.62
C THR A 130 -19.11 9.56 -5.02
N ALA A 131 -20.38 9.95 -5.10
CA ALA A 131 -21.06 10.23 -6.36
C ALA A 131 -20.27 11.24 -7.23
N GLY A 132 -20.11 10.92 -8.51
CA GLY A 132 -19.27 11.71 -9.43
C GLY A 132 -17.78 11.39 -9.36
N VAL A 133 -17.40 10.34 -8.62
CA VAL A 133 -16.07 9.71 -8.65
C VAL A 133 -16.22 8.27 -9.12
N ALA A 134 -15.41 7.86 -10.08
CA ALA A 134 -15.26 6.47 -10.48
C ALA A 134 -13.80 6.07 -10.29
N VAL A 135 -13.58 4.94 -9.61
CA VAL A 135 -12.26 4.36 -9.39
C VAL A 135 -12.22 3.04 -10.14
N ILE A 136 -11.46 2.98 -11.23
CA ILE A 136 -11.23 1.75 -11.99
C ILE A 136 -9.82 1.26 -11.65
N ARG A 137 -9.69 0.00 -11.26
CA ARG A 137 -8.41 -0.65 -11.00
C ARG A 137 -8.16 -1.71 -12.04
N ARG A 138 -6.88 -1.96 -12.31
CA ARG A 138 -6.48 -3.14 -13.08
C ARG A 138 -6.92 -4.38 -12.31
N GLU A 139 -7.64 -5.29 -12.99
CA GLU A 139 -8.29 -6.46 -12.39
C GLU A 139 -7.32 -7.40 -11.65
N GLU A 140 -6.04 -7.39 -12.03
CA GLU A 140 -5.03 -8.32 -11.53
C GLU A 140 -4.58 -8.08 -10.08
N GLU A 141 -4.85 -6.92 -9.45
CA GLU A 141 -4.31 -6.66 -8.11
C GLU A 141 -5.32 -6.62 -6.97
N GLY A 142 -6.58 -6.21 -7.16
CA GLY A 142 -7.66 -6.22 -6.13
C GLY A 142 -7.40 -5.44 -4.82
N GLU A 143 -6.14 -5.15 -4.51
CA GLU A 143 -5.59 -4.61 -3.27
C GLU A 143 -5.44 -3.10 -3.43
N ARG A 144 -6.00 -2.35 -2.49
CA ARG A 144 -6.09 -0.90 -2.61
C ARG A 144 -4.80 -0.23 -2.14
N TRP A 145 -4.06 -0.85 -1.21
CA TRP A 145 -2.86 -0.31 -0.57
C TRP A 145 -2.07 -1.40 0.16
N TYR A 146 -0.86 -1.04 0.62
CA TYR A 146 0.14 -2.00 1.08
C TYR A 146 -0.28 -2.87 2.25
N PHE A 147 -1.13 -2.36 3.11
CA PHE A 147 -1.53 -3.11 4.29
C PHE A 147 -2.82 -3.90 4.11
N GLU A 148 -3.61 -3.66 3.05
CA GLU A 148 -4.53 -4.70 2.56
C GLU A 148 -3.75 -5.92 2.05
N ARG A 149 -2.66 -5.71 1.32
CA ARG A 149 -1.78 -6.79 0.87
C ARG A 149 -1.11 -7.52 2.04
N LEU A 150 -0.62 -6.77 3.02
CA LEU A 150 -0.11 -7.33 4.27
C LEU A 150 -1.20 -8.12 5.01
N ARG A 151 -2.40 -7.55 5.22
CA ARG A 151 -3.52 -8.27 5.86
C ARG A 151 -3.91 -9.55 5.13
N ARG A 152 -3.94 -9.54 3.79
CA ARG A 152 -4.19 -10.76 3.00
C ARG A 152 -3.13 -11.82 3.24
N LEU A 153 -1.85 -11.43 3.29
CA LEU A 153 -0.74 -12.32 3.62
C LEU A 153 -0.86 -12.89 5.05
N LEU A 154 -1.26 -12.05 6.00
CA LEU A 154 -1.39 -12.41 7.41
C LEU A 154 -2.70 -13.15 7.74
N GLY A 155 -3.70 -13.06 6.87
CA GLY A 155 -5.09 -13.48 7.07
C GLY A 155 -5.89 -12.49 7.93
N ASP A 156 -7.15 -12.24 7.57
CA ASP A 156 -8.08 -11.48 8.41
C ASP A 156 -8.40 -12.31 9.67
N LYS A 157 -7.83 -11.90 10.79
CA LYS A 157 -8.02 -12.57 12.08
C LYS A 157 -8.43 -11.57 13.15
N ASP A 158 -9.50 -11.92 13.86
CA ASP A 158 -9.93 -11.18 15.04
C ASP A 158 -8.98 -11.40 16.21
N GLY A 159 -8.83 -10.36 17.05
CA GLY A 159 -8.02 -10.41 18.27
C GLY A 159 -6.62 -9.84 18.13
N ASP A 160 -5.79 -10.14 19.13
CA ASP A 160 -4.40 -9.70 19.17
C ASP A 160 -3.52 -10.79 18.55
N HIS A 161 -2.58 -10.41 17.67
CA HIS A 161 -1.71 -11.32 16.95
C HIS A 161 -0.30 -10.74 16.88
N VAL A 162 0.69 -11.63 16.83
CA VAL A 162 2.08 -11.23 16.62
C VAL A 162 2.63 -12.09 15.52
N TYR A 163 3.17 -11.44 14.50
CA TYR A 163 3.73 -12.09 13.33
C TYR A 163 5.24 -11.91 13.30
N LEU A 164 5.95 -12.95 12.90
CA LEU A 164 7.35 -12.91 12.54
C LEU A 164 7.48 -13.17 11.03
N LEU A 165 7.81 -12.13 10.28
CA LEU A 165 8.27 -12.24 8.91
C LEU A 165 9.76 -12.59 8.96
N TRP A 166 10.14 -13.72 8.36
CA TRP A 166 11.53 -14.21 8.33
C TRP A 166 11.94 -14.46 6.88
N ILE A 167 12.71 -13.53 6.33
CA ILE A 167 13.14 -13.55 4.92
C ILE A 167 14.62 -13.94 4.87
N THR A 168 14.92 -15.00 4.12
CA THR A 168 16.28 -15.49 3.89
C THR A 168 16.75 -15.21 2.46
N ASP A 169 18.05 -15.11 2.22
CA ASP A 169 18.63 -15.08 0.88
C ASP A 169 19.75 -16.13 0.82
N GLY A 170 19.50 -17.21 0.09
CA GLY A 170 20.41 -18.36 0.04
C GLY A 170 20.56 -19.04 1.41
N GLY A 171 19.48 -19.07 2.20
CA GLY A 171 19.46 -19.65 3.55
C GLY A 171 20.07 -18.79 4.66
N ALA A 172 20.66 -17.63 4.34
CA ALA A 172 21.09 -16.66 5.33
C ALA A 172 19.96 -15.67 5.64
N LEU A 173 19.82 -15.24 6.90
CA LEU A 173 18.85 -14.19 7.25
C LEU A 173 19.14 -12.91 6.47
N TYR A 174 18.22 -12.52 5.59
CA TYR A 174 18.25 -11.26 4.84
C TYR A 174 17.53 -10.16 5.61
N PHE A 175 16.34 -10.48 6.13
CA PHE A 175 15.51 -9.55 6.87
C PHE A 175 14.56 -10.28 7.81
N ASN A 176 14.26 -9.68 8.96
CA ASN A 176 13.11 -10.07 9.74
C ASN A 176 12.31 -8.86 10.19
N CYS A 177 11.02 -9.08 10.42
CA CYS A 177 10.13 -8.07 10.98
C CYS A 177 9.11 -8.73 11.90
N ILE A 178 8.92 -8.11 13.05
CA ILE A 178 7.93 -8.46 14.05
C ILE A 178 6.79 -7.45 13.93
N LEU A 179 5.60 -7.93 13.60
CA LEU A 179 4.39 -7.13 13.49
C LEU A 179 3.46 -7.43 14.65
N GLU A 180 3.12 -6.42 15.42
CA GLU A 180 2.17 -6.53 16.53
C GLU A 180 0.81 -6.00 16.09
N MET A 181 -0.18 -6.88 16.04
CA MET A 181 -1.56 -6.55 15.72
C MET A 181 -2.42 -6.60 16.98
N ARG A 182 -3.28 -5.60 17.18
CA ARG A 182 -4.29 -5.60 18.24
C ARG A 182 -5.65 -5.24 17.69
N LYS A 183 -6.64 -6.12 17.89
CA LYS A 183 -8.00 -5.95 17.35
C LYS A 183 -7.98 -5.60 15.85
N GLY A 184 -7.15 -6.30 15.10
CA GLY A 184 -6.96 -6.09 13.65
C GLY A 184 -6.13 -4.86 13.26
N LYS A 185 -5.61 -4.06 14.20
CA LYS A 185 -4.80 -2.85 13.91
C LYS A 185 -3.31 -3.11 14.13
N LEU A 186 -2.44 -2.57 13.29
CA LEU A 186 -1.00 -2.63 13.51
C LEU A 186 -0.59 -1.61 14.56
N VAL A 187 -0.10 -2.08 15.70
CA VAL A 187 0.28 -1.22 16.83
C VAL A 187 1.79 -1.21 17.07
N GLY A 188 2.54 -2.13 16.44
CA GLY A 188 3.98 -2.23 16.62
C GLY A 188 4.67 -2.84 15.42
N ILE A 189 5.81 -2.26 15.05
CA ILE A 189 6.76 -2.80 14.08
C ILE A 189 8.13 -2.83 14.76
N SER A 190 8.75 -4.00 14.80
CA SER A 190 10.11 -4.17 15.32
C SER A 190 10.87 -5.25 14.56
N THR A 191 12.09 -5.55 14.98
CA THR A 191 12.90 -6.66 14.47
C THR A 191 13.49 -7.45 15.62
N SER A 192 14.16 -8.55 15.32
CA SER A 192 14.91 -9.35 16.30
C SER A 192 16.07 -8.59 16.95
N ASP A 193 16.43 -7.39 16.46
CA ASP A 193 17.45 -6.55 17.09
C ASP A 193 17.07 -6.15 18.51
N ARG A 194 15.76 -6.07 18.82
CA ARG A 194 15.25 -5.85 20.19
C ARG A 194 15.73 -6.93 21.18
N TYR A 195 16.15 -8.07 20.67
CA TYR A 195 16.71 -9.19 21.43
C TYR A 195 18.24 -9.20 21.45
N GLY A 196 18.88 -8.04 21.22
CA GLY A 196 20.34 -7.91 21.23
C GLY A 196 21.00 -8.36 19.92
N GLY A 197 20.29 -8.25 18.80
CA GLY A 197 20.81 -8.64 17.48
C GLY A 197 20.87 -10.15 17.26
N GLU A 198 20.02 -10.92 17.94
CA GLU A 198 19.92 -12.37 17.72
C GLU A 198 19.44 -12.65 16.29
N ARG A 199 20.13 -13.59 15.63
CA ARG A 199 19.91 -13.95 14.22
C ARG A 199 19.56 -15.43 14.03
N ASP A 200 19.63 -16.21 15.10
CA ASP A 200 19.16 -17.59 15.11
C ASP A 200 17.64 -17.65 15.21
N TYR A 201 17.01 -18.28 14.23
CA TYR A 201 15.56 -18.36 14.10
C TYR A 201 14.88 -18.95 15.35
N ASP A 202 15.36 -20.10 15.84
CA ASP A 202 14.73 -20.82 16.95
C ASP A 202 14.84 -20.02 18.26
N LYS A 203 15.97 -19.34 18.47
CA LYS A 203 16.14 -18.46 19.63
C LYS A 203 15.25 -17.23 19.56
N VAL A 204 15.16 -16.56 18.41
CA VAL A 204 14.24 -15.42 18.23
C VAL A 204 12.81 -15.85 18.52
N LEU A 205 12.38 -16.99 17.97
CA LEU A 205 11.05 -17.53 18.20
C LEU A 205 10.80 -17.82 19.69
N GLY A 206 11.76 -18.43 20.39
CA GLY A 206 11.66 -18.69 21.83
C GLY A 206 11.60 -17.42 22.69
N LEU A 207 12.30 -16.35 22.28
CA LEU A 207 12.26 -15.06 22.97
C LEU A 207 10.91 -14.37 22.76
N MET A 208 10.38 -14.39 21.54
CA MET A 208 9.03 -13.89 21.25
C MET A 208 7.95 -14.68 22.00
N GLU A 209 8.06 -16.02 22.06
CA GLU A 209 7.14 -16.87 22.81
C GLU A 209 7.05 -16.48 24.29
N LYS A 210 8.20 -16.15 24.88
CA LYS A 210 8.30 -15.70 26.26
C LYS A 210 7.75 -14.28 26.45
N GLU A 211 8.03 -13.37 25.52
CA GLU A 211 7.60 -11.97 25.59
C GLU A 211 6.09 -11.83 25.46
N TYR A 212 5.49 -12.46 24.45
CA TYR A 212 4.07 -12.32 24.15
C TYR A 212 3.21 -13.38 24.85
N ASN A 213 3.84 -14.29 25.61
CA ASN A 213 3.19 -15.41 26.30
C ASN A 213 2.29 -16.24 25.37
N ARG A 214 2.74 -16.42 24.12
CA ARG A 214 2.05 -17.17 23.07
C ARG A 214 3.01 -17.46 21.92
N LYS A 215 2.68 -18.47 21.12
CA LYS A 215 3.41 -18.73 19.87
C LYS A 215 3.13 -17.66 18.82
N PRO A 216 4.16 -16.96 18.31
CA PRO A 216 4.01 -16.07 17.17
C PRO A 216 3.60 -16.83 15.92
N GLU A 217 2.89 -16.14 15.03
CA GLU A 217 2.63 -16.64 13.70
C GLU A 217 3.84 -16.33 12.81
N VAL A 218 4.38 -17.35 12.15
CA VAL A 218 5.64 -17.21 11.41
C VAL A 218 5.41 -17.37 9.92
N LEU A 219 5.98 -16.44 9.16
CA LEU A 219 6.04 -16.45 7.70
C LEU A 219 7.51 -16.51 7.29
N CYS A 220 7.99 -17.70 6.95
CA CYS A 220 9.33 -17.91 6.43
C CYS A 220 9.30 -17.98 4.90
N MET A 221 10.20 -17.26 4.23
CA MET A 221 10.32 -17.29 2.77
C MET A 221 11.72 -16.88 2.30
N GLU A 222 12.15 -17.38 1.16
CA GLU A 222 13.36 -16.89 0.49
C GLU A 222 13.10 -15.54 -0.20
N LEU A 223 14.13 -14.70 -0.36
CA LEU A 223 14.04 -13.39 -0.97
C LEU A 223 13.57 -13.49 -2.43
N SER A 224 13.95 -14.58 -3.11
CA SER A 224 13.46 -14.90 -4.44
C SER A 224 11.95 -15.16 -4.43
N GLU A 225 11.44 -15.99 -3.52
CA GLU A 225 10.01 -16.27 -3.31
C GLU A 225 9.25 -15.01 -2.95
N TYR A 226 9.80 -14.17 -2.07
CA TYR A 226 9.23 -12.88 -1.69
C TYR A 226 9.06 -11.95 -2.90
N ARG A 227 10.10 -11.84 -3.75
CA ARG A 227 10.05 -11.06 -5.00
C ARG A 227 9.11 -11.68 -6.03
N THR A 228 8.92 -13.00 -6.04
CA THR A 228 7.99 -13.67 -6.97
C THR A 228 6.56 -13.81 -6.45
N TYR A 229 6.31 -13.63 -5.15
CA TYR A 229 4.95 -13.52 -4.59
C TYR A 229 4.21 -12.29 -5.15
N GLU A 230 4.93 -11.31 -5.72
CA GLU A 230 4.35 -10.27 -6.59
C GLU A 230 3.65 -10.83 -7.85
N ARG A 231 4.12 -11.97 -8.38
CA ARG A 231 3.55 -12.63 -9.58
C ARG A 231 2.52 -13.73 -9.25
N ILE A 232 2.51 -14.26 -8.03
CA ILE A 232 1.69 -15.44 -7.67
C ILE A 232 0.34 -15.06 -7.04
N CYS A 233 0.14 -13.82 -6.59
CA CYS A 233 -1.20 -13.31 -6.27
C CYS A 233 -2.09 -13.05 -7.50
N GLY A 234 -1.63 -13.40 -8.72
CA GLY A 234 -2.48 -13.60 -9.89
C GLY A 234 -3.35 -14.85 -9.71
N PHE A 235 -4.51 -14.65 -9.11
CA PHE A 235 -5.71 -15.47 -9.33
C PHE A 235 -6.79 -14.58 -9.92
#